data_AF-A0A563C8E1-F1
#
_entry.id   AF-A0A563C8E1-F1
#
_cell.length_a   1.000
_cell.length_b   1.000
_cell.length_c   1.000
_cell.angle_alpha   90.00
_cell.angle_beta   90.00
_cell.angle_gamma   90.00
#
_symmetry.space_group_name_H-M   'P 1'
#
loop_
_entity.id
_entity.type
_entity.pdbx_description
1 polymer ?
#
loop_
_entity_poly.entity_id
_entity_poly.type
_entity_poly.pdbx_seq_one_letter_code
_entity_poly.pdbx_strand_id
1 'polypeptide(L)'
;MSEVYENQKTLRQLRSQIEDLKPVDGEKFYFINSYPHSDMGKGTLITQLLNIVEGSDAMKFDGLLNTDDCGIHARSDIDDFAVYSQFNPGKKWLTEHYLTGGDLWRDFLSEFGAAENHLQINPHLSVYLELRILRIWNQIGRPKHFFIEIGGTLLDPEVCPIFVPLLQRWSERMPNNIRIVLLSELAYDGIHIKTKTIQDAVKMLRSQQLNPWLVVARDVEDIEDVKFDDRLEFERIISNKIFDSTGVRLLRVISVPFFNDLTKYTKYMKERFLPLIVPVDNKDILIATGNTSKFDDFRIYIGDEYNIRMPQTTEKIQIPEGVTSIEDNAIAKARAYSVKTGQIAIGDDTGFFIKELYGEPGVALRRWGGELPEEVSQEEFWRFFQKKTENLKNYDAYFDQCIAIVAPSGDYKVIHNKTEGYLNREKLKLPYNGSAYPIGAAFEASVRAKTWDEMTDKEKREFDSWIIVELKKFIDRELSK
;
A
#
# COMPACT_ATOMS: atom_id res chain seq x y z
N MET A 1 34.22 -11.29 -32.02
CA MET A 1 34.18 -9.92 -31.45
C MET A 1 33.41 -8.92 -32.33
N SER A 2 33.29 -9.12 -33.65
CA SER A 2 32.48 -8.24 -34.53
C SER A 2 30.97 -8.42 -34.38
N GLU A 3 30.45 -9.65 -34.26
CA GLU A 3 29.00 -9.91 -34.16
C GLU A 3 28.36 -9.38 -32.86
N VAL A 4 29.08 -9.46 -31.73
CA VAL A 4 28.64 -8.88 -30.45
C VAL A 4 28.64 -7.34 -30.49
N TYR A 5 29.51 -6.75 -31.32
CA TYR A 5 29.60 -5.30 -31.50
C TYR A 5 28.50 -4.79 -32.44
N GLU A 6 28.15 -5.57 -33.47
CA GLU A 6 27.05 -5.26 -34.40
C GLU A 6 25.67 -5.38 -33.73
N ASN A 7 25.42 -6.39 -32.90
CA ASN A 7 24.14 -6.55 -32.17
C ASN A 7 23.83 -5.47 -31.11
N GLN A 8 24.77 -4.54 -30.88
CA GLN A 8 24.60 -3.48 -29.90
C GLN A 8 24.38 -2.10 -30.54
N LYS A 9 24.47 -1.95 -31.86
CA LYS A 9 24.41 -0.63 -32.51
C LYS A 9 23.04 0.01 -32.32
N THR A 10 21.98 -0.71 -32.67
CA THR A 10 20.58 -0.32 -32.47
C THR A 10 20.32 -0.03 -31.00
N LEU A 11 20.75 -0.91 -30.08
CA LEU A 11 20.56 -0.69 -28.64
C LEU A 11 21.28 0.55 -28.12
N ARG A 12 22.49 0.85 -28.62
CA ARG A 12 23.21 2.09 -28.26
C ARG A 12 22.47 3.32 -28.80
N GLN A 13 22.00 3.27 -30.04
CA GLN A 13 21.22 4.35 -30.64
C GLN A 13 19.91 4.61 -29.87
N LEU A 14 19.16 3.55 -29.55
CA LEU A 14 17.93 3.66 -28.77
C LEU A 14 18.20 4.23 -27.37
N ARG A 15 19.20 3.70 -26.66
CA ARG A 15 19.55 4.17 -25.31
C ARG A 15 20.02 5.62 -25.30
N SER A 16 20.76 6.05 -26.32
CA SER A 16 21.17 7.46 -26.45
C SER A 16 19.95 8.38 -26.52
N GLN A 17 18.95 8.03 -27.33
CA GLN A 17 17.72 8.83 -27.45
C GLN A 17 16.85 8.77 -26.19
N ILE A 18 16.84 7.63 -25.50
CA ILE A 18 16.14 7.50 -24.21
C ILE A 18 16.76 8.39 -23.14
N GLU A 19 18.09 8.54 -23.13
CA GLU A 19 18.76 9.38 -22.11
C GLU A 19 18.35 10.85 -22.24
N ASP A 20 18.13 11.35 -23.46
CA ASP A 20 17.65 12.72 -23.71
C ASP A 20 16.20 12.94 -23.23
N LEU A 21 15.42 11.86 -23.09
CA LEU A 21 14.01 11.88 -22.69
C LEU A 21 13.78 11.35 -21.28
N LYS A 22 14.84 11.17 -20.50
CA LYS A 22 14.75 10.53 -19.19
C LYS A 22 13.84 11.32 -18.23
N PRO A 23 12.95 10.63 -17.49
CA PRO A 23 12.17 11.27 -16.45
C PRO A 23 13.04 11.77 -15.29
N VAL A 24 12.65 12.90 -14.71
CA VAL A 24 13.21 13.42 -13.45
C VAL A 24 12.42 12.90 -12.25
N ASP A 25 12.97 13.06 -11.04
CA ASP A 25 12.26 12.72 -9.82
C ASP A 25 10.97 13.54 -9.69
N GLY A 26 9.87 12.84 -9.44
CA GLY A 26 8.53 13.42 -9.30
C GLY A 26 7.60 13.16 -10.49
N GLU A 27 8.14 12.89 -11.68
CA GLU A 27 7.36 12.45 -12.85
C GLU A 27 7.01 10.96 -12.69
N LYS A 28 5.72 10.62 -12.66
CA LYS A 28 5.22 9.27 -12.34
C LYS A 28 4.55 8.63 -13.55
N PHE A 29 4.91 7.37 -13.80
CA PHE A 29 4.35 6.54 -14.86
C PHE A 29 3.52 5.42 -14.23
N TYR A 30 2.22 5.45 -14.46
CA TYR A 30 1.26 4.49 -13.93
C TYR A 30 0.87 3.48 -15.00
N PHE A 31 1.40 2.27 -14.92
CA PHE A 31 1.06 1.18 -15.83
C PHE A 31 -0.15 0.44 -15.29
N ILE A 32 -1.27 0.56 -16.00
CA ILE A 32 -2.55 -0.01 -15.58
C ILE A 32 -2.72 -1.36 -16.28
N ASN A 33 -2.68 -2.43 -15.49
CA ASN A 33 -2.89 -3.81 -15.94
C ASN A 33 -4.09 -4.43 -15.21
N SER A 34 -4.71 -5.45 -15.81
CA SER A 34 -5.78 -6.22 -15.20
C SER A 34 -5.48 -7.73 -15.17
N TYR A 35 -6.14 -8.45 -14.27
CA TYR A 35 -6.10 -9.91 -14.16
C TYR A 35 -7.40 -10.43 -13.51
N PRO A 36 -8.03 -11.50 -14.03
CA PRO A 36 -7.49 -12.46 -15.02
C PRO A 36 -7.76 -12.08 -16.47
N HIS A 37 -8.61 -11.09 -16.72
CA HIS A 37 -9.09 -10.75 -18.06
C HIS A 37 -8.86 -9.26 -18.35
N SER A 38 -8.98 -8.88 -19.62
CA SER A 38 -8.67 -7.52 -20.08
C SER A 38 -9.83 -6.55 -19.87
N ASP A 39 -11.06 -7.04 -19.83
CA ASP A 39 -12.34 -6.33 -19.71
C ASP A 39 -12.69 -5.92 -18.26
N MET A 40 -11.68 -5.56 -17.48
CA MET A 40 -11.83 -5.12 -16.10
C MET A 40 -11.82 -3.60 -15.97
N GLY A 41 -12.40 -2.87 -16.94
CA GLY A 41 -12.60 -1.42 -16.85
C GLY A 41 -11.35 -0.59 -16.52
N LYS A 42 -10.20 -0.94 -17.11
CA LYS A 42 -8.95 -0.16 -16.99
C LYS A 42 -9.15 1.28 -17.48
N GLY A 43 -9.73 1.45 -18.68
CA GLY A 43 -10.08 2.76 -19.22
C GLY A 43 -11.03 3.54 -18.32
N THR A 44 -12.03 2.89 -17.73
CA THR A 44 -12.94 3.54 -16.77
C THR A 44 -12.20 4.03 -15.52
N LEU A 45 -11.27 3.24 -14.97
CA LEU A 45 -10.43 3.68 -13.86
C LEU A 45 -9.57 4.88 -14.27
N ILE A 46 -8.85 4.79 -15.40
CA ILE A 46 -8.01 5.88 -15.91
C ILE A 46 -8.81 7.16 -16.08
N THR A 47 -10.03 7.06 -16.61
CA THR A 47 -10.95 8.19 -16.74
C THR A 47 -11.20 8.90 -15.41
N GLN A 48 -11.41 8.14 -14.32
CA GLN A 48 -11.60 8.73 -12.99
C GLN A 48 -10.32 9.36 -12.47
N LEU A 49 -9.18 8.70 -12.68
CA LEU A 49 -7.88 9.21 -12.23
C LEU A 49 -7.48 10.49 -12.96
N LEU A 50 -7.73 10.59 -14.25
CA LEU A 50 -7.50 11.80 -15.06
C LEU A 50 -8.32 12.99 -14.57
N ASN A 51 -9.52 12.75 -14.04
CA ASN A 51 -10.40 13.79 -13.54
C ASN A 51 -9.91 14.38 -12.20
N ILE A 52 -9.36 13.51 -11.34
CA ILE A 52 -8.98 13.90 -9.97
C ILE A 52 -7.51 14.30 -9.83
N VAL A 53 -6.62 13.80 -10.69
CA VAL A 53 -5.18 14.04 -10.61
C VAL A 53 -4.80 15.21 -11.51
N GLU A 54 -4.40 16.33 -10.90
CA GLU A 54 -3.91 17.49 -11.63
C GLU A 54 -2.58 17.21 -12.35
N GLY A 55 -2.35 17.89 -13.48
CA GLY A 55 -1.13 17.70 -14.28
C GLY A 55 -0.95 16.28 -14.83
N SER A 56 -2.05 15.53 -14.95
CA SER A 56 -2.06 14.17 -15.49
C SER A 56 -2.36 14.13 -16.98
N ASP A 57 -1.94 13.05 -17.63
CA ASP A 57 -2.41 12.67 -18.96
C ASP A 57 -2.34 11.14 -19.14
N ALA A 58 -2.83 10.62 -20.25
CA ALA A 58 -2.83 9.19 -20.52
C ALA A 58 -2.41 8.82 -21.94
N MET A 59 -1.98 7.58 -22.11
CA MET A 59 -1.91 6.89 -23.40
C MET A 59 -2.53 5.50 -23.28
N LYS A 60 -2.95 4.95 -24.42
CA LYS A 60 -3.37 3.55 -24.54
C LYS A 60 -2.46 2.81 -25.51
N PHE A 61 -1.95 1.67 -25.05
CA PHE A 61 -1.31 0.68 -25.91
C PHE A 61 -2.32 -0.42 -26.24
N ASP A 62 -2.35 -0.85 -27.50
CA ASP A 62 -3.17 -1.97 -27.94
C ASP A 62 -2.32 -2.93 -28.77
N GLY A 63 -2.17 -4.19 -28.35
CA GLY A 63 -1.29 -5.16 -29.01
C GLY A 63 -1.73 -5.61 -30.41
N LEU A 64 -2.87 -5.11 -30.89
CA LEU A 64 -3.45 -5.47 -32.18
C LEU A 64 -2.57 -5.01 -33.36
N LEU A 65 -2.48 -5.85 -34.40
CA LEU A 65 -1.62 -5.65 -35.56
C LEU A 65 -2.30 -4.92 -36.74
N ASN A 66 -3.60 -4.62 -36.64
CA ASN A 66 -4.38 -4.10 -37.76
C ASN A 66 -3.95 -2.67 -38.14
N THR A 67 -3.09 -2.58 -39.15
CA THR A 67 -2.78 -1.38 -39.92
C THR A 67 -3.00 -1.72 -41.40
N ASP A 68 -3.81 -0.94 -42.13
CA ASP A 68 -3.90 -1.11 -43.58
C ASP A 68 -2.65 -0.56 -44.30
N ASP A 69 -2.58 -0.70 -45.63
CA ASP A 69 -1.46 -0.24 -46.45
C ASP A 69 -1.20 1.27 -46.37
N CYS A 70 -2.17 2.04 -45.85
CA CYS A 70 -2.08 3.48 -45.61
C CYS A 70 -1.69 3.82 -44.16
N GLY A 71 -1.45 2.83 -43.31
CA GLY A 71 -1.24 3.02 -41.87
C GLY A 71 -2.48 3.53 -41.14
N ILE A 72 -3.66 3.41 -41.76
CA ILE A 72 -4.92 3.81 -41.17
C ILE A 72 -5.45 2.63 -40.37
N HIS A 73 -5.77 2.89 -39.10
CA HIS A 73 -6.59 1.98 -38.32
C HIS A 73 -7.94 1.89 -39.00
N ALA A 74 -8.29 0.73 -39.53
CA ALA A 74 -9.67 0.45 -39.87
C ALA A 74 -10.49 0.35 -38.59
N ARG A 75 -10.73 1.45 -37.84
CA ARG A 75 -11.60 1.41 -36.67
C ARG A 75 -12.39 2.67 -36.35
N SER A 76 -13.64 2.41 -36.06
CA SER A 76 -14.67 3.27 -35.48
C SER A 76 -14.61 3.29 -33.93
N ASP A 77 -13.52 2.87 -33.30
CA ASP A 77 -13.42 2.57 -31.85
C ASP A 77 -12.49 3.52 -31.06
N ILE A 78 -12.53 4.82 -31.36
CA ILE A 78 -12.06 5.89 -30.44
C ILE A 78 -12.91 5.90 -29.13
N ASP A 79 -13.67 4.84 -28.84
CA ASP A 79 -14.68 4.76 -27.78
C ASP A 79 -14.08 4.90 -26.37
N ASP A 80 -12.88 4.36 -26.12
CA ASP A 80 -12.19 4.60 -24.83
C ASP A 80 -11.83 6.07 -24.65
N PHE A 81 -11.31 6.73 -25.70
CA PHE A 81 -11.07 8.17 -25.65
C PHE A 81 -12.37 8.99 -25.64
N ALA A 82 -13.48 8.45 -26.15
CA ALA A 82 -14.79 9.08 -26.03
C ALA A 82 -15.21 9.13 -24.54
N VAL A 83 -15.03 8.03 -23.80
CA VAL A 83 -15.23 7.99 -22.34
C VAL A 83 -14.28 8.95 -21.63
N TYR A 84 -13.00 8.98 -22.03
CA TYR A 84 -12.02 9.90 -21.44
C TYR A 84 -12.43 11.36 -21.66
N SER A 85 -12.83 11.71 -22.89
CA SER A 85 -13.27 13.05 -23.31
C SER A 85 -14.52 13.50 -22.54
N GLN A 86 -15.50 12.61 -22.41
CA GLN A 86 -16.78 12.90 -21.76
C GLN A 86 -16.60 13.32 -20.29
N PHE A 87 -15.67 12.67 -19.58
CA PHE A 87 -15.44 12.91 -18.15
C PHE A 87 -14.28 13.87 -17.86
N ASN A 88 -13.53 14.30 -18.86
CA ASN A 88 -12.40 15.21 -18.72
C ASN A 88 -12.49 16.39 -19.69
N PRO A 89 -13.51 17.27 -19.54
CA PRO A 89 -13.69 18.41 -20.42
C PRO A 89 -12.48 19.34 -20.31
N GLY A 90 -11.76 19.51 -21.42
CA GLY A 90 -10.53 20.31 -21.49
C GLY A 90 -9.28 19.52 -21.88
N LYS A 91 -9.30 18.18 -21.76
CA LYS A 91 -8.27 17.32 -22.35
C LYS A 91 -8.59 17.04 -23.81
N LYS A 92 -7.56 17.02 -24.67
CA LYS A 92 -7.68 16.67 -26.09
C LYS A 92 -7.06 15.31 -26.30
N TRP A 93 -7.77 14.42 -26.99
CA TRP A 93 -7.30 13.08 -27.28
C TRP A 93 -7.03 12.99 -28.77
N LEU A 94 -5.75 12.97 -29.12
CA LEU A 94 -5.27 12.87 -30.49
C LEU A 94 -4.67 11.48 -30.73
N THR A 95 -4.41 11.16 -32.00
CA THR A 95 -3.78 9.89 -32.40
C THR A 95 -2.45 9.63 -31.70
N GLU A 96 -1.75 10.68 -31.26
CA GLU A 96 -0.52 10.58 -30.46
C GLU A 96 -0.69 9.91 -29.08
N HIS A 97 -1.91 9.85 -28.53
CA HIS A 97 -2.19 9.15 -27.27
C HIS A 97 -2.41 7.63 -27.47
N TYR A 98 -2.41 7.16 -28.72
CA TYR A 98 -2.71 5.77 -29.04
C TYR A 98 -1.51 5.12 -29.75
N LEU A 99 -1.11 3.95 -29.26
CA LEU A 99 -0.03 3.17 -29.84
C LEU A 99 -0.50 1.74 -30.09
N THR A 100 -0.58 1.32 -31.36
CA THR A 100 -0.87 -0.07 -31.69
C THR A 100 0.39 -0.92 -31.81
N GLY A 101 0.23 -2.23 -31.63
CA GLY A 101 1.26 -3.22 -31.93
C GLY A 101 1.69 -3.14 -33.39
N GLY A 102 0.74 -3.01 -34.32
CA GLY A 102 1.03 -2.87 -35.75
C GLY A 102 1.94 -1.68 -36.07
N ASP A 103 1.62 -0.49 -35.55
CA ASP A 103 2.47 0.70 -35.72
C ASP A 103 3.84 0.54 -35.07
N LEU A 104 3.88 -0.03 -33.86
CA LEU A 104 5.13 -0.27 -33.16
C LEU A 104 6.07 -1.16 -34.00
N TRP A 105 5.55 -2.26 -34.54
CA TRP A 105 6.29 -3.19 -35.40
C TRP A 105 6.71 -2.54 -36.72
N ARG A 106 5.78 -1.90 -37.43
CA ARG A 106 6.05 -1.22 -38.70
C ARG A 106 7.16 -0.18 -38.53
N ASP A 107 7.03 0.70 -37.54
CA ASP A 107 7.96 1.80 -37.34
C ASP A 107 9.33 1.26 -36.89
N PHE A 108 9.37 0.23 -36.03
CA PHE A 108 10.60 -0.42 -35.61
C PHE A 108 11.36 -1.06 -36.79
N LEU A 109 10.65 -1.82 -37.63
CA LEU A 109 11.26 -2.49 -38.78
C LEU A 109 11.66 -1.48 -39.88
N SER A 110 10.89 -0.40 -40.05
CA SER A 110 11.25 0.68 -40.97
C SER A 110 12.52 1.40 -40.52
N GLU A 111 12.66 1.69 -39.23
CA GLU A 111 13.82 2.42 -38.68
C GLU A 111 15.08 1.54 -38.56
N PHE A 112 14.92 0.26 -38.16
CA PHE A 112 16.07 -0.60 -37.80
C PHE A 112 16.20 -1.89 -38.61
N GLY A 113 15.18 -2.30 -39.38
CA GLY A 113 15.13 -3.60 -40.05
C GLY A 113 16.25 -3.84 -41.07
N ALA A 114 16.83 -2.78 -41.62
CA ALA A 114 17.99 -2.86 -42.52
C ALA A 114 19.34 -2.64 -41.82
N ALA A 115 19.34 -2.25 -40.54
CA ALA A 115 20.52 -1.76 -39.83
C ALA A 115 21.29 -2.85 -39.06
N GLU A 116 20.63 -3.95 -38.67
CA GLU A 116 21.23 -5.07 -37.93
C GLU A 116 20.72 -6.42 -38.44
N ASN A 117 21.60 -7.42 -38.48
CA ASN A 117 21.28 -8.77 -38.95
C ASN A 117 20.46 -9.61 -37.94
N HIS A 118 20.36 -9.19 -36.67
CA HIS A 118 19.72 -9.99 -35.61
C HIS A 118 18.89 -9.14 -34.61
N LEU A 119 17.87 -8.44 -35.10
CA LEU A 119 16.88 -7.79 -34.23
C LEU A 119 16.10 -8.84 -33.42
N GLN A 120 15.85 -8.57 -32.14
CA GLN A 120 15.08 -9.42 -31.24
C GLN A 120 13.91 -8.65 -30.63
N ILE A 121 12.84 -9.37 -30.24
CA ILE A 121 11.71 -8.77 -29.50
C ILE A 121 12.21 -8.18 -28.17
N ASN A 122 13.02 -8.95 -27.44
CA ASN A 122 13.75 -8.48 -26.28
C ASN A 122 15.25 -8.76 -26.54
N PRO A 123 16.13 -7.75 -26.50
CA PRO A 123 15.89 -6.39 -25.98
C PRO A 123 15.40 -5.35 -26.99
N HIS A 124 15.55 -5.53 -28.30
CA HIS A 124 15.44 -4.40 -29.24
C HIS A 124 14.04 -3.78 -29.31
N LEU A 125 13.00 -4.57 -29.59
CA LEU A 125 11.63 -4.06 -29.66
C LEU A 125 11.13 -3.55 -28.30
N SER A 126 11.47 -4.24 -27.20
CA SER A 126 11.09 -3.83 -25.84
C SER A 126 11.75 -2.51 -25.41
N VAL A 127 12.99 -2.23 -25.87
CA VAL A 127 13.66 -0.93 -25.66
C VAL A 127 13.11 0.13 -26.63
N TYR A 128 12.70 -0.26 -27.83
CA TYR A 128 12.03 0.66 -28.74
C TYR A 128 10.66 1.10 -28.21
N LEU A 129 9.88 0.20 -27.62
CA LEU A 129 8.62 0.55 -26.92
C LEU A 129 8.88 1.60 -25.82
N GLU A 130 9.94 1.43 -25.04
CA GLU A 130 10.36 2.40 -24.02
C GLU A 130 10.63 3.79 -24.63
N LEU A 131 11.37 3.86 -25.74
CA LEU A 131 11.57 5.11 -26.47
C LEU A 131 10.24 5.70 -26.97
N ARG A 132 9.32 4.87 -27.48
CA ARG A 132 8.01 5.31 -27.98
C ARG A 132 7.13 5.90 -26.89
N ILE A 133 7.06 5.27 -25.73
CA ILE A 133 6.33 5.79 -24.56
C ILE A 133 6.89 7.14 -24.14
N LEU A 134 8.23 7.27 -24.05
CA LEU A 134 8.88 8.53 -23.68
C LEU A 134 8.68 9.64 -24.73
N ARG A 135 8.70 9.31 -26.02
CA ARG A 135 8.40 10.26 -27.11
C ARG A 135 6.96 10.77 -27.03
N ILE A 136 5.99 9.88 -26.85
CA ILE A 136 4.57 10.25 -26.68
C ILE A 136 4.43 11.17 -25.47
N TRP A 137 4.95 10.74 -24.32
CA TRP A 137 4.93 11.52 -23.08
C TRP A 137 5.58 12.92 -23.25
N ASN A 138 6.66 13.02 -24.00
CA ASN A 138 7.30 14.30 -24.29
C ASN A 138 6.48 15.18 -25.25
N GLN A 139 5.86 14.59 -26.27
CA GLN A 139 5.03 15.31 -27.25
C GLN A 139 3.78 15.92 -26.63
N ILE A 140 3.12 15.20 -25.71
CA ILE A 140 1.95 15.67 -24.99
C ILE A 140 2.28 16.66 -23.85
N GLY A 141 3.54 17.09 -23.73
CA GLY A 141 3.95 18.16 -22.80
C GLY A 141 4.47 17.69 -21.44
N ARG A 142 4.94 16.44 -21.33
CA ARG A 142 5.57 15.86 -20.12
C ARG A 142 4.69 15.98 -18.85
N PRO A 143 3.47 15.42 -18.84
CA PRO A 143 2.63 15.41 -17.65
C PRO A 143 3.35 14.78 -16.46
N LYS A 144 3.13 15.34 -15.26
CA LYS A 144 3.71 14.84 -14.01
C LYS A 144 3.17 13.45 -13.66
N HIS A 145 1.92 13.16 -14.01
CA HIS A 145 1.28 11.88 -13.77
C HIS A 145 0.82 11.29 -15.10
N PHE A 146 1.56 10.33 -15.64
CA PHE A 146 1.27 9.73 -16.94
C PHE A 146 0.68 8.33 -16.77
N PHE A 147 -0.58 8.16 -17.15
CA PHE A 147 -1.30 6.89 -17.08
C PHE A 147 -1.17 6.12 -18.39
N ILE A 148 -0.76 4.86 -18.31
CA ILE A 148 -0.54 4.00 -19.48
C ILE A 148 -1.51 2.83 -19.36
N GLU A 149 -2.53 2.83 -20.21
CA GLU A 149 -3.42 1.68 -20.34
C GLU A 149 -2.71 0.59 -21.15
N ILE A 150 -2.46 -0.57 -20.52
CA ILE A 150 -1.98 -1.74 -21.24
C ILE A 150 -3.21 -2.51 -21.74
N GLY A 151 -3.50 -2.39 -23.03
CA GLY A 151 -4.53 -3.18 -23.70
C GLY A 151 -4.25 -4.68 -23.56
N GLY A 152 -5.30 -5.49 -23.43
CA GLY A 152 -5.14 -6.89 -23.04
C GLY A 152 -4.74 -7.05 -21.57
N THR A 153 -3.93 -8.05 -21.28
CA THR A 153 -3.28 -8.34 -20.00
C THR A 153 -1.77 -8.49 -20.18
N LEU A 154 -1.00 -8.32 -19.11
CA LEU A 154 0.46 -8.56 -19.12
C LEU A 154 0.86 -10.01 -19.44
N LEU A 155 -0.07 -10.96 -19.48
CA LEU A 155 0.19 -12.34 -19.91
C LEU A 155 -0.04 -12.57 -21.40
N ASP A 156 -0.70 -11.64 -22.08
CA ASP A 156 -1.08 -11.83 -23.47
C ASP A 156 0.19 -11.90 -24.35
N PRO A 157 0.26 -12.82 -25.33
CA PRO A 157 1.45 -13.02 -26.16
C PRO A 157 1.95 -11.76 -26.88
N GLU A 158 1.05 -10.85 -27.22
CA GLU A 158 1.33 -9.58 -27.88
C GLU A 158 1.85 -8.48 -26.92
N VAL A 159 1.64 -8.64 -25.61
CA VAL A 159 2.03 -7.66 -24.57
C VAL A 159 3.25 -8.12 -23.79
N CYS A 160 3.21 -9.36 -23.28
CA CYS A 160 4.19 -9.90 -22.33
C CYS A 160 5.65 -9.74 -22.80
N PRO A 161 6.02 -10.13 -24.04
CA PRO A 161 7.41 -10.09 -24.50
C PRO A 161 8.03 -8.69 -24.59
N ILE A 162 7.20 -7.64 -24.64
CA ILE A 162 7.65 -6.25 -24.79
C ILE A 162 7.47 -5.43 -23.51
N PHE A 163 6.35 -5.58 -22.79
CA PHE A 163 6.08 -4.81 -21.57
C PHE A 163 6.80 -5.36 -20.34
N VAL A 164 6.86 -6.68 -20.14
CA VAL A 164 7.49 -7.25 -18.94
C VAL A 164 8.98 -6.85 -18.86
N PRO A 165 9.79 -7.01 -19.93
CA PRO A 165 11.19 -6.57 -19.89
C PRO A 165 11.35 -5.06 -19.71
N LEU A 166 10.44 -4.25 -20.27
CA LEU A 166 10.42 -2.80 -20.05
C LEU A 166 10.21 -2.49 -18.57
N LEU A 167 9.15 -3.05 -17.98
CA LEU A 167 8.80 -2.82 -16.58
C LEU A 167 9.91 -3.29 -15.64
N GLN A 168 10.55 -4.42 -15.90
CA GLN A 168 11.70 -4.90 -15.11
C GLN A 168 12.84 -3.88 -15.13
N ARG A 169 13.25 -3.41 -16.32
CA ARG A 169 14.31 -2.40 -16.44
C ARG A 169 13.94 -1.08 -15.76
N TRP A 170 12.69 -0.66 -15.90
CA TRP A 170 12.20 0.59 -15.36
C TRP A 170 12.05 0.54 -13.83
N SER A 171 11.58 -0.58 -13.28
CA SER A 171 11.52 -0.81 -11.82
C SER A 171 12.92 -0.85 -11.20
N GLU A 172 13.93 -1.35 -11.89
CA GLU A 172 15.32 -1.35 -11.41
C GLU A 172 15.97 0.04 -11.50
N ARG A 173 15.83 0.72 -12.64
CA ARG A 173 16.55 1.99 -12.92
C ARG A 173 15.88 3.22 -12.33
N MET A 174 14.55 3.21 -12.24
CA MET A 174 13.73 4.38 -11.89
C MET A 174 12.61 3.99 -10.90
N PRO A 175 12.93 3.33 -9.77
CA PRO A 175 11.92 2.78 -8.84
C PRO A 175 10.96 3.84 -8.28
N ASN A 176 11.41 5.09 -8.20
CA ASN A 176 10.59 6.19 -7.71
C ASN A 176 9.56 6.68 -8.74
N ASN A 177 9.78 6.47 -10.04
CA ASN A 177 8.92 6.96 -11.10
C ASN A 177 7.82 5.96 -11.47
N ILE A 178 8.06 4.66 -11.31
CA ILE A 178 7.18 3.62 -11.86
C ILE A 178 6.15 3.15 -10.84
N ARG A 179 4.91 3.00 -11.31
CA ARG A 179 3.77 2.57 -10.52
C ARG A 179 2.97 1.53 -11.30
N ILE A 180 3.09 0.25 -10.93
CA ILE A 180 2.26 -0.81 -11.54
C ILE A 180 0.95 -0.88 -10.76
N VAL A 181 -0.16 -0.53 -11.42
CA VAL A 181 -1.51 -0.63 -10.84
C VAL A 181 -2.17 -1.90 -11.37
N LEU A 182 -2.55 -2.79 -10.46
CA LEU A 182 -3.16 -4.07 -10.78
C LEU A 182 -4.64 -4.04 -10.43
N LEU A 183 -5.51 -4.06 -11.45
CA LEU A 183 -6.94 -4.28 -11.27
C LEU A 183 -7.20 -5.79 -11.19
N SER A 184 -7.97 -6.20 -10.18
CA SER A 184 -8.44 -7.58 -10.09
C SER A 184 -9.80 -7.63 -9.40
N GLU A 185 -10.48 -8.75 -9.57
CA GLU A 185 -11.85 -8.96 -9.12
C GLU A 185 -11.89 -9.33 -7.64
N LEU A 186 -12.85 -8.75 -6.94
CA LEU A 186 -13.19 -9.05 -5.56
C LEU A 186 -14.60 -9.66 -5.57
N ALA A 187 -14.66 -10.98 -5.41
CA ALA A 187 -15.93 -11.67 -5.26
C ALA A 187 -16.35 -11.69 -3.79
N TYR A 188 -17.65 -11.66 -3.55
CA TYR A 188 -18.26 -11.74 -2.22
C TYR A 188 -19.39 -12.75 -2.26
N ASP A 189 -19.48 -13.64 -1.27
CA ASP A 189 -20.51 -14.70 -1.24
C ASP A 189 -21.65 -14.41 -0.26
N GLY A 190 -21.78 -13.17 0.19
CA GLY A 190 -22.76 -12.76 1.20
C GLY A 190 -22.22 -12.82 2.64
N ILE A 191 -21.10 -13.52 2.87
CA ILE A 191 -20.50 -13.66 4.20
C ILE A 191 -19.01 -13.27 4.18
N HIS A 192 -18.28 -13.69 3.14
CA HIS A 192 -16.84 -13.52 3.05
C HIS A 192 -16.42 -13.02 1.66
N ILE A 193 -15.34 -12.23 1.64
CA ILE A 193 -14.66 -11.91 0.39
C ILE A 193 -13.76 -13.06 -0.05
N LYS A 194 -13.72 -13.29 -1.37
CA LYS A 194 -12.84 -14.27 -2.01
C LYS A 194 -11.67 -13.53 -2.66
N THR A 195 -10.48 -13.73 -2.13
CA THR A 195 -9.26 -13.01 -2.56
C THR A 195 -8.36 -13.85 -3.47
N LYS A 196 -8.80 -15.03 -3.90
CA LYS A 196 -7.97 -16.00 -4.63
C LYS A 196 -7.48 -15.43 -5.97
N THR A 197 -8.36 -14.80 -6.74
CA THR A 197 -7.99 -14.17 -8.01
C THR A 197 -6.97 -13.06 -7.82
N ILE A 198 -7.13 -12.21 -6.79
CA ILE A 198 -6.17 -11.16 -6.44
C ILE A 198 -4.81 -11.77 -6.05
N GLN A 199 -4.79 -12.81 -5.23
CA GLN A 199 -3.54 -13.51 -4.86
C GLN A 199 -2.82 -14.06 -6.09
N ASP A 200 -3.57 -14.67 -7.01
CA ASP A 200 -3.01 -15.25 -8.23
C ASP A 200 -2.51 -14.15 -9.18
N ALA A 201 -3.19 -13.01 -9.24
CA ALA A 201 -2.76 -11.81 -9.96
C ALA A 201 -1.41 -11.26 -9.44
N VAL A 202 -1.24 -11.17 -8.11
CA VAL A 202 0.02 -10.72 -7.51
C VAL A 202 1.12 -11.76 -7.71
N LYS A 203 0.82 -13.05 -7.57
CA LYS A 203 1.79 -14.13 -7.86
C LYS A 203 2.26 -14.10 -9.31
N MET A 204 1.35 -13.83 -10.25
CA MET A 204 1.67 -13.67 -11.66
C MET A 204 2.72 -12.57 -11.85
N LEU A 205 2.49 -11.35 -11.34
CA LEU A 205 3.47 -10.27 -11.44
C LEU A 205 4.82 -10.66 -10.82
N ARG A 206 4.78 -11.29 -9.64
CA ARG A 206 6.00 -11.70 -8.95
C ARG A 206 6.79 -12.79 -9.67
N SER A 207 6.11 -13.71 -10.37
CA SER A 207 6.81 -14.67 -11.24
C SER A 207 7.56 -13.99 -12.39
N GLN A 208 7.14 -12.78 -12.76
CA GLN A 208 7.81 -11.90 -13.72
C GLN A 208 8.78 -10.91 -13.06
N GLN A 209 9.11 -11.09 -11.77
CA GLN A 209 9.97 -10.18 -10.99
C GLN A 209 9.42 -8.75 -10.90
N LEU A 210 8.10 -8.59 -11.03
CA LEU A 210 7.40 -7.32 -10.86
C LEU A 210 6.62 -7.33 -9.56
N ASN A 211 6.45 -6.16 -8.96
CA ASN A 211 5.59 -5.98 -7.79
C ASN A 211 4.52 -4.93 -8.10
N PRO A 212 3.26 -5.19 -7.75
CA PRO A 212 2.24 -4.15 -7.84
C PRO A 212 2.56 -3.02 -6.87
N TRP A 213 2.44 -1.79 -7.34
CA TRP A 213 2.43 -0.62 -6.48
C TRP A 213 1.06 -0.44 -5.82
N LEU A 214 -0.03 -0.65 -6.55
CA LEU A 214 -1.40 -0.55 -6.05
C LEU A 214 -2.21 -1.73 -6.56
N VAL A 215 -3.00 -2.34 -5.68
CA VAL A 215 -4.04 -3.29 -6.06
C VAL A 215 -5.40 -2.59 -5.97
N VAL A 216 -6.13 -2.58 -7.08
CA VAL A 216 -7.50 -2.09 -7.16
C VAL A 216 -8.41 -3.33 -7.22
N ALA A 217 -8.97 -3.69 -6.07
CA ALA A 217 -9.82 -4.86 -5.91
C ALA A 217 -11.28 -4.45 -6.15
N ARG A 218 -11.83 -4.76 -7.33
CA ARG A 218 -13.15 -4.29 -7.74
C ARG A 218 -14.21 -5.35 -7.52
N ASP A 219 -15.33 -4.95 -6.96
CA ASP A 219 -16.47 -5.86 -6.84
C ASP A 219 -16.96 -6.28 -8.23
N VAL A 220 -17.30 -7.56 -8.35
CA VAL A 220 -17.83 -8.15 -9.60
C VAL A 220 -19.31 -7.81 -9.79
N GLU A 221 -20.02 -7.53 -8.71
CA GLU A 221 -21.44 -7.22 -8.66
C GLU A 221 -21.72 -6.20 -7.56
N ASP A 222 -22.90 -5.59 -7.59
CA ASP A 222 -23.30 -4.66 -6.54
C ASP A 222 -23.53 -5.41 -5.23
N ILE A 223 -22.78 -5.02 -4.20
CA ILE A 223 -22.92 -5.56 -2.85
C ILE A 223 -23.55 -4.44 -2.02
N GLU A 224 -24.86 -4.55 -1.81
CA GLU A 224 -25.61 -3.57 -1.03
C GLU A 224 -25.07 -3.47 0.42
N ASP A 225 -25.15 -2.26 1.00
CA ASP A 225 -24.91 -1.98 2.42
C ASP A 225 -23.49 -2.21 2.99
N VAL A 226 -22.45 -2.32 2.16
CA VAL A 226 -21.06 -2.39 2.68
C VAL A 226 -20.58 -1.02 3.16
N LYS A 227 -20.32 -0.87 4.46
CA LYS A 227 -19.85 0.39 5.05
C LYS A 227 -18.37 0.62 4.73
N PHE A 228 -17.91 1.86 4.91
CA PHE A 228 -16.51 2.22 4.72
C PHE A 228 -15.56 1.41 5.62
N ASP A 229 -15.95 1.19 6.88
CA ASP A 229 -15.16 0.40 7.82
C ASP A 229 -15.01 -1.06 7.35
N ASP A 230 -16.07 -1.65 6.79
CA ASP A 230 -16.04 -3.01 6.20
C ASP A 230 -15.11 -3.08 4.98
N ARG A 231 -15.05 -2.01 4.17
CA ARG A 231 -14.10 -1.89 3.04
C ARG A 231 -12.65 -1.87 3.52
N LEU A 232 -12.36 -1.17 4.62
CA LEU A 232 -11.02 -1.18 5.20
C LEU A 232 -10.64 -2.58 5.71
N GLU A 233 -11.61 -3.32 6.24
CA GLU A 233 -11.42 -4.70 6.65
C GLU A 233 -11.18 -5.63 5.44
N PHE A 234 -11.92 -5.45 4.33
CA PHE A 234 -11.68 -6.19 3.09
C PHE A 234 -10.24 -5.98 2.59
N GLU A 235 -9.77 -4.73 2.61
CA GLU A 235 -8.42 -4.38 2.20
C GLU A 235 -7.35 -4.99 3.14
N ARG A 236 -7.62 -5.04 4.45
CA ARG A 236 -6.76 -5.73 5.42
C ARG A 236 -6.67 -7.22 5.10
N ILE A 237 -7.81 -7.87 4.88
CA ILE A 237 -7.88 -9.30 4.51
C ILE A 237 -7.13 -9.55 3.20
N ILE A 238 -7.31 -8.72 2.19
CA ILE A 238 -6.57 -8.81 0.92
C ILE A 238 -5.07 -8.68 1.16
N SER A 239 -4.63 -7.66 1.91
CA SER A 239 -3.22 -7.43 2.23
C SER A 239 -2.59 -8.64 2.94
N ASN A 240 -3.26 -9.18 3.96
CA ASN A 240 -2.80 -10.34 4.70
C ASN A 240 -2.76 -11.59 3.82
N LYS A 241 -3.78 -11.84 2.99
CA LYS A 241 -3.78 -13.00 2.07
C LYS A 241 -2.72 -12.89 0.97
N ILE A 242 -2.41 -11.67 0.50
CA ILE A 242 -1.25 -11.44 -0.38
C ILE A 242 0.04 -11.76 0.38
N PHE A 243 0.20 -11.28 1.61
CA PHE A 243 1.39 -11.54 2.43
C PHE A 243 1.57 -13.04 2.71
N ASP A 244 0.54 -13.74 3.18
CA ASP A 244 0.57 -15.18 3.45
C ASP A 244 1.00 -15.99 2.21
N SER A 245 0.53 -15.57 1.03
CA SER A 245 0.70 -16.33 -0.20
C SER A 245 1.94 -15.95 -1.01
N THR A 246 2.56 -14.80 -0.72
CA THR A 246 3.69 -14.26 -1.50
C THR A 246 4.88 -13.79 -0.64
N GLY A 247 4.68 -13.53 0.64
CA GLY A 247 5.66 -12.89 1.52
C GLY A 247 5.80 -11.37 1.32
N VAL A 248 4.97 -10.75 0.46
CA VAL A 248 4.98 -9.30 0.24
C VAL A 248 3.78 -8.68 0.93
N ARG A 249 4.02 -7.77 1.87
CA ARG A 249 2.97 -7.02 2.55
C ARG A 249 2.73 -5.70 1.83
N LEU A 250 1.52 -5.54 1.27
CA LEU A 250 1.12 -4.39 0.47
C LEU A 250 -0.05 -3.67 1.15
N LEU A 251 0.14 -2.42 1.59
CA LEU A 251 -0.95 -1.64 2.20
C LEU A 251 -1.74 -0.80 1.20
N ARG A 252 -1.19 -0.61 0.00
CA ARG A 252 -1.82 0.07 -1.15
C ARG A 252 -2.81 -0.88 -1.83
N VAL A 253 -3.93 -1.08 -1.15
CA VAL A 253 -5.09 -1.81 -1.65
C VAL A 253 -6.28 -0.87 -1.55
N ILE A 254 -6.99 -0.68 -2.65
CA ILE A 254 -8.28 0.01 -2.67
C ILE A 254 -9.32 -1.01 -3.08
N SER A 255 -10.26 -1.30 -2.18
CA SER A 255 -11.47 -2.02 -2.54
C SER A 255 -12.44 -1.04 -3.21
N VAL A 256 -12.91 -1.36 -4.41
CA VAL A 256 -13.74 -0.45 -5.22
C VAL A 256 -15.13 -1.09 -5.36
N PRO A 257 -16.18 -0.42 -4.87
CA PRO A 257 -17.55 -0.86 -5.08
C PRO A 257 -17.91 -0.97 -6.57
N PHE A 258 -18.92 -1.77 -6.87
CA PHE A 258 -19.55 -1.71 -8.18
C PHE A 258 -20.25 -0.36 -8.36
N PHE A 259 -19.97 0.34 -9.46
CA PHE A 259 -20.55 1.66 -9.74
C PHE A 259 -21.28 1.67 -11.08
N ASN A 260 -22.59 1.93 -11.02
CA ASN A 260 -23.38 2.30 -12.19
C ASN A 260 -23.25 3.80 -12.54
N ASP A 261 -22.90 4.63 -11.54
CA ASP A 261 -22.74 6.08 -11.67
C ASP A 261 -21.25 6.45 -11.60
N LEU A 262 -20.69 6.86 -12.73
CA LEU A 262 -19.29 7.24 -12.84
C LEU A 262 -18.92 8.45 -11.97
N THR A 263 -19.86 9.36 -11.67
CA THR A 263 -19.59 10.51 -10.78
C THR A 263 -19.33 10.06 -9.34
N LYS A 264 -20.10 9.07 -8.87
CA LYS A 264 -19.86 8.44 -7.56
C LYS A 264 -18.52 7.72 -7.55
N TYR A 265 -18.17 7.05 -8.65
CA TYR A 265 -16.87 6.41 -8.79
C TYR A 265 -15.72 7.43 -8.75
N THR A 266 -15.85 8.57 -9.46
CA THR A 266 -14.87 9.67 -9.41
C THR A 266 -14.67 10.15 -7.98
N LYS A 267 -15.76 10.44 -7.27
CA LYS A 267 -15.71 10.91 -5.87
C LYS A 267 -15.02 9.89 -4.97
N TYR A 268 -15.39 8.61 -5.10
CA TYR A 268 -14.76 7.53 -4.35
C TYR A 268 -13.26 7.45 -4.62
N MET A 269 -12.85 7.47 -5.89
CA MET A 269 -11.43 7.44 -6.25
C MET A 269 -10.69 8.71 -5.80
N LYS A 270 -11.34 9.87 -5.78
CA LYS A 270 -10.78 11.10 -5.20
C LYS A 270 -10.38 10.89 -3.74
N GLU A 271 -11.29 10.33 -2.94
CA GLU A 271 -11.08 10.09 -1.52
C GLU A 271 -10.04 8.98 -1.27
N ARG A 272 -9.98 7.95 -2.12
CA ARG A 272 -9.12 6.77 -1.89
C ARG A 272 -7.73 6.85 -2.54
N PHE A 273 -7.61 7.47 -3.71
CA PHE A 273 -6.38 7.47 -4.50
C PHE A 273 -5.53 8.72 -4.31
N LEU A 274 -6.12 9.91 -4.19
CA LEU A 274 -5.33 11.14 -4.03
C LEU A 274 -4.38 11.09 -2.82
N PRO A 275 -4.80 10.59 -1.63
CA PRO A 275 -3.89 10.49 -0.50
C PRO A 275 -2.66 9.60 -0.78
N LEU A 276 -2.71 8.71 -1.77
CA LEU A 276 -1.58 7.86 -2.14
C LEU A 276 -0.46 8.63 -2.87
N ILE A 277 -0.78 9.77 -3.48
CA ILE A 277 0.12 10.51 -4.40
C ILE A 277 0.36 11.96 -3.99
N VAL A 278 -0.49 12.51 -3.11
CA VAL A 278 -0.33 13.86 -2.56
C VAL A 278 0.66 13.80 -1.39
N PRO A 279 1.71 14.65 -1.38
CA PRO A 279 2.63 14.74 -0.25
C PRO A 279 1.92 15.10 1.06
N VAL A 280 2.45 14.61 2.17
CA VAL A 280 2.02 15.06 3.51
C VAL A 280 2.76 16.35 3.82
N ASP A 281 2.02 17.44 4.04
CA ASP A 281 2.59 18.80 4.14
C ASP A 281 2.53 19.40 5.56
N ASN A 282 1.99 18.67 6.53
CA ASN A 282 1.83 19.13 7.91
C ASN A 282 2.39 18.14 8.93
N LYS A 283 2.74 18.68 10.09
CA LYS A 283 3.31 17.93 11.22
C LYS A 283 2.25 17.28 12.10
N ASP A 284 1.02 17.10 11.61
CA ASP A 284 -0.04 16.50 12.41
C ASP A 284 0.04 14.97 12.34
N ILE A 285 0.20 14.34 13.51
CA ILE A 285 0.36 12.89 13.64
C ILE A 285 -0.80 12.34 14.47
N LEU A 286 -1.50 11.36 13.90
CA LEU A 286 -2.64 10.73 14.56
C LEU A 286 -2.17 9.48 15.32
N ILE A 287 -2.44 9.40 16.62
CA ILE A 287 -2.19 8.18 17.40
C ILE A 287 -3.48 7.36 17.43
N ALA A 288 -3.50 6.24 16.72
CA ALA A 288 -4.65 5.38 16.45
C ALA A 288 -5.02 4.53 17.68
N THR A 289 -5.31 5.19 18.80
CA THR A 289 -5.66 4.57 20.08
C THR A 289 -6.81 5.32 20.75
N GLY A 290 -7.67 4.58 21.45
CA GLY A 290 -8.63 5.15 22.41
C GLY A 290 -8.07 5.25 23.84
N ASN A 291 -6.86 4.71 24.09
CA ASN A 291 -6.25 4.69 25.41
C ASN A 291 -5.41 5.95 25.64
N THR A 292 -5.80 6.76 26.63
CA THR A 292 -5.13 8.01 26.97
C THR A 292 -3.68 7.81 27.42
N SER A 293 -3.36 6.73 28.13
CA SER A 293 -1.99 6.48 28.59
C SER A 293 -1.04 6.13 27.44
N LYS A 294 -1.51 5.37 26.44
CA LYS A 294 -0.74 5.16 25.20
C LYS A 294 -0.46 6.49 24.51
N PHE A 295 -1.48 7.33 24.43
CA PHE A 295 -1.34 8.66 23.83
C PHE A 295 -0.33 9.53 24.60
N ASP A 296 -0.34 9.49 25.93
CA ASP A 296 0.63 10.20 26.77
C ASP A 296 2.07 9.69 26.55
N ASP A 297 2.28 8.39 26.38
CA ASP A 297 3.60 7.84 26.04
C ASP A 297 4.08 8.36 24.67
N PHE A 298 3.23 8.38 23.64
CA PHE A 298 3.59 8.99 22.35
C PHE A 298 3.79 10.51 22.42
N ARG A 299 3.08 11.20 23.33
CA ARG A 299 3.33 12.61 23.64
C ARG A 299 4.74 12.82 24.17
N ILE A 300 5.16 11.95 25.08
CA ILE A 300 6.52 11.93 25.58
C ILE A 300 7.49 11.63 24.43
N TYR A 301 7.19 10.68 23.54
CA TYR A 301 8.12 10.28 22.47
C TYR A 301 8.37 11.35 21.40
N ILE A 302 7.32 11.98 20.88
CA ILE A 302 7.40 12.82 19.67
C ILE A 302 6.65 14.16 19.78
N GLY A 303 5.93 14.41 20.88
CA GLY A 303 5.09 15.60 21.04
C GLY A 303 5.84 16.93 21.18
N ASP A 304 7.18 16.90 21.27
CA ASP A 304 8.02 18.10 21.25
C ASP A 304 8.26 18.65 19.83
N GLU A 305 8.13 17.81 18.80
CA GLU A 305 8.46 18.18 17.41
C GLU A 305 7.26 18.12 16.45
N TYR A 306 6.21 17.37 16.81
CA TYR A 306 5.03 17.15 15.97
C TYR A 306 3.72 17.38 16.75
N ASN A 307 2.67 17.77 16.02
CA ASN A 307 1.35 17.99 16.57
C ASN A 307 0.61 16.66 16.68
N ILE A 308 0.69 16.01 17.83
CA ILE A 308 0.01 14.72 18.01
C ILE A 308 -1.45 14.89 18.45
N ARG A 309 -2.34 14.02 17.96
CA ARG A 309 -3.75 13.98 18.38
C ARG A 309 -4.31 12.57 18.41
N MET A 310 -5.40 12.40 19.16
CA MET A 310 -6.24 11.19 19.11
C MET A 310 -7.34 11.33 18.04
N PRO A 311 -7.97 10.23 17.61
CA PRO A 311 -9.16 10.26 16.77
C PRO A 311 -10.32 11.01 17.44
N GLN A 312 -10.97 11.89 16.68
CA GLN A 312 -12.22 12.51 17.11
C GLN A 312 -13.38 11.51 17.03
N THR A 313 -14.49 11.79 17.73
CA THR A 313 -15.67 10.91 17.76
C THR A 313 -16.22 10.59 16.37
N THR A 314 -16.22 11.57 15.46
CA THR A 314 -16.65 11.42 14.05
C THR A 314 -15.68 10.60 13.20
N GLU A 315 -14.43 10.50 13.62
CA GLU A 315 -13.38 9.78 12.92
C GLU A 315 -13.25 8.34 13.39
N LYS A 316 -13.82 7.97 14.55
CA LYS A 316 -13.72 6.61 15.08
C LYS A 316 -14.15 5.57 14.04
N ILE A 317 -13.29 4.58 13.86
CA ILE A 317 -13.47 3.44 12.96
C ILE A 317 -13.56 2.22 13.86
N GLN A 318 -14.52 1.33 13.58
CA GLN A 318 -14.48 -0.01 14.17
C GLN A 318 -13.51 -0.86 13.37
N ILE A 319 -12.36 -1.16 13.97
CA ILE A 319 -11.31 -1.97 13.33
C ILE A 319 -11.34 -3.32 14.05
N PRO A 320 -11.76 -4.41 13.38
CA PRO A 320 -11.73 -5.73 13.97
C PRO A 320 -10.32 -6.11 14.41
N GLU A 321 -10.14 -6.43 15.69
CA GLU A 321 -8.86 -6.89 16.23
C GLU A 321 -8.78 -8.42 16.20
N GLY A 322 -7.70 -8.93 15.61
CA GLY A 322 -7.35 -10.34 15.68
C GLY A 322 -6.82 -10.74 17.07
N VAL A 323 -6.79 -12.04 17.33
CA VAL A 323 -6.26 -12.61 18.59
C VAL A 323 -4.88 -13.26 18.43
N THR A 324 -4.31 -13.23 17.23
CA THR A 324 -3.12 -14.02 16.87
C THR A 324 -1.87 -13.19 16.56
N SER A 325 -2.01 -11.90 16.24
CA SER A 325 -0.91 -11.08 15.73
C SER A 325 -1.04 -9.63 16.17
N ILE A 326 -0.10 -9.19 17.03
CA ILE A 326 0.02 -7.78 17.42
C ILE A 326 0.43 -6.89 16.24
N GLU A 327 1.19 -7.43 15.29
CA GLU A 327 1.63 -6.69 14.10
C GLU A 327 0.46 -6.35 13.20
N ASP A 328 -0.37 -7.34 12.88
CA ASP A 328 -1.53 -7.12 12.01
C ASP A 328 -2.51 -6.14 12.64
N ASN A 329 -2.70 -6.22 13.96
CA ASN A 329 -3.53 -5.28 14.72
C ASN A 329 -2.97 -3.85 14.68
N ALA A 330 -1.67 -3.67 14.95
CA ALA A 330 -1.01 -2.36 14.93
C ALA A 330 -1.10 -1.72 13.53
N ILE A 331 -0.80 -2.49 12.47
CA ILE A 331 -0.88 -2.03 11.08
C ILE A 331 -2.32 -1.68 10.71
N ALA A 332 -3.30 -2.52 11.08
CA ALA A 332 -4.71 -2.26 10.78
C ALA A 332 -5.19 -0.94 11.39
N LYS A 333 -4.84 -0.69 12.67
CA LYS A 333 -5.12 0.56 13.38
C LYS A 333 -4.50 1.76 12.65
N ALA A 334 -3.19 1.73 12.43
CA ALA A 334 -2.47 2.81 11.77
C ALA A 334 -3.02 3.10 10.37
N ARG A 335 -3.16 2.06 9.55
CA ARG A 335 -3.61 2.18 8.15
C ARG A 335 -5.02 2.75 8.06
N ALA A 336 -5.97 2.24 8.84
CA ALA A 336 -7.37 2.67 8.76
C ALA A 336 -7.51 4.17 9.05
N TYR A 337 -6.86 4.67 10.10
CA TYR A 337 -6.91 6.10 10.41
C TYR A 337 -6.11 6.93 9.41
N SER A 338 -4.97 6.44 8.90
CA SER A 338 -4.22 7.15 7.86
C SER A 338 -5.06 7.33 6.59
N VAL A 339 -5.75 6.27 6.15
CA VAL A 339 -6.64 6.32 4.99
C VAL A 339 -7.83 7.25 5.23
N LYS A 340 -8.45 7.22 6.42
CA LYS A 340 -9.65 8.03 6.72
C LYS A 340 -9.33 9.52 6.89
N THR A 341 -8.18 9.85 7.45
CA THR A 341 -7.84 11.23 7.83
C THR A 341 -6.86 11.90 6.87
N GLY A 342 -6.16 11.15 6.03
CA GLY A 342 -5.08 11.68 5.19
C GLY A 342 -3.86 12.13 5.99
N GLN A 343 -3.71 11.68 7.25
CA GLN A 343 -2.57 11.99 8.12
C GLN A 343 -1.65 10.77 8.29
N ILE A 344 -0.40 11.03 8.69
CA ILE A 344 0.45 9.95 9.21
C ILE A 344 -0.17 9.46 10.52
N ALA A 345 -0.37 8.15 10.63
CA ALA A 345 -0.97 7.54 11.79
C ALA A 345 -0.07 6.49 12.42
N ILE A 346 -0.04 6.46 13.75
CA ILE A 346 0.70 5.48 14.54
C ILE A 346 -0.30 4.59 15.26
N GLY A 347 -0.28 3.29 14.96
CA GLY A 347 -1.00 2.24 15.66
C GLY A 347 -0.07 1.49 16.60
N ASP A 348 -0.59 1.10 17.76
CA ASP A 348 0.14 0.32 18.75
C ASP A 348 -0.74 -0.83 19.24
N ASP A 349 -0.20 -2.04 19.16
CA ASP A 349 -0.74 -3.21 19.82
C ASP A 349 0.29 -3.87 20.74
N THR A 350 -0.14 -4.27 21.93
CA THR A 350 0.75 -4.82 22.97
C THR A 350 0.15 -6.08 23.55
N GLY A 351 0.85 -7.19 23.43
CA GLY A 351 0.55 -8.43 24.12
C GLY A 351 1.33 -8.55 25.43
N PHE A 352 0.80 -9.34 26.37
CA PHE A 352 1.48 -9.68 27.62
C PHE A 352 1.47 -11.19 27.82
N PHE A 353 2.63 -11.74 28.13
CA PHE A 353 2.84 -13.19 28.12
C PHE A 353 3.46 -13.62 29.43
N ILE A 354 2.71 -14.38 30.23
CA ILE A 354 3.20 -14.95 31.49
C ILE A 354 3.72 -16.36 31.20
N LYS A 355 5.00 -16.63 31.48
CA LYS A 355 5.65 -17.89 31.09
C LYS A 355 5.01 -19.11 31.76
N GLU A 356 4.68 -18.99 33.04
CA GLU A 356 4.03 -20.07 33.83
C GLU A 356 2.58 -20.34 33.39
N LEU A 357 1.92 -19.37 32.73
CA LEU A 357 0.58 -19.54 32.15
C LEU A 357 0.64 -19.81 30.64
N TYR A 358 1.72 -20.44 30.17
CA TYR A 358 1.91 -20.81 28.76
C TYR A 358 1.70 -19.63 27.77
N GLY A 359 1.99 -18.40 28.22
CA GLY A 359 1.84 -17.19 27.42
C GLY A 359 0.50 -16.47 27.54
N GLU A 360 -0.44 -16.93 28.38
CA GLU A 360 -1.64 -16.13 28.70
C GLU A 360 -1.25 -14.81 29.39
N PRO A 361 -2.01 -13.72 29.18
CA PRO A 361 -3.19 -13.56 28.30
C PRO A 361 -2.89 -13.42 26.79
N GLY A 362 -1.64 -13.19 26.41
CA GLY A 362 -1.19 -13.09 25.02
C GLY A 362 -1.61 -11.80 24.30
N VAL A 363 -1.88 -11.91 22.99
CA VAL A 363 -2.26 -10.79 22.10
C VAL A 363 -3.60 -10.16 22.51
N ALA A 364 -4.60 -10.99 22.83
CA ALA A 364 -5.92 -10.55 23.25
C ALA A 364 -5.95 -10.15 24.74
N LEU A 365 -5.03 -9.25 25.11
CA LEU A 365 -4.71 -8.88 26.49
C LEU A 365 -5.97 -8.57 27.32
N ARG A 366 -6.79 -7.63 26.85
CA ARG A 366 -7.99 -7.14 27.54
C ARG A 366 -9.06 -8.20 27.74
N ARG A 367 -9.16 -9.11 26.77
CA ARG A 367 -10.13 -10.21 26.79
C ARG A 367 -9.59 -11.44 27.51
N TRP A 368 -8.32 -11.44 27.94
CA TRP A 368 -7.62 -12.62 28.44
C TRP A 368 -7.86 -13.84 27.55
N GLY A 369 -7.51 -13.75 26.28
CA GLY A 369 -7.76 -14.86 25.33
C GLY A 369 -9.24 -15.22 25.10
N GLY A 370 -10.18 -14.37 25.54
CA GLY A 370 -11.63 -14.59 25.42
C GLY A 370 -12.36 -14.94 26.71
N GLU A 371 -11.66 -15.06 27.84
CA GLU A 371 -12.26 -15.34 29.16
C GLU A 371 -12.97 -14.12 29.77
N LEU A 372 -12.63 -12.91 29.31
CA LEU A 372 -13.29 -11.67 29.70
C LEU A 372 -14.07 -11.08 28.52
N PRO A 373 -15.18 -10.36 28.80
CA PRO A 373 -15.92 -9.65 27.77
C PRO A 373 -15.04 -8.57 27.12
N GLU A 374 -15.46 -8.11 25.94
CA GLU A 374 -14.77 -7.06 25.20
C GLU A 374 -14.70 -5.74 25.98
N GLU A 375 -15.78 -5.43 26.70
CA GLU A 375 -15.84 -4.31 27.64
C GLU A 375 -15.73 -4.84 29.07
N VAL A 376 -14.52 -4.83 29.62
CA VAL A 376 -14.24 -5.13 31.03
C VAL A 376 -13.68 -3.89 31.71
N SER A 377 -14.17 -3.57 32.91
CA SER A 377 -13.60 -2.46 33.67
C SER A 377 -12.16 -2.80 34.10
N GLN A 378 -11.35 -1.76 34.31
CA GLN A 378 -9.97 -1.94 34.76
C GLN A 378 -9.87 -2.68 36.11
N GLU A 379 -10.83 -2.42 36.99
CA GLU A 379 -10.97 -3.04 38.30
C GLU A 379 -11.29 -4.55 38.18
N GLU A 380 -12.24 -4.90 37.32
CA GLU A 380 -12.60 -6.31 37.06
C GLU A 380 -11.44 -7.07 36.41
N PHE A 381 -10.78 -6.44 35.43
CA PHE A 381 -9.58 -6.99 34.80
C PHE A 381 -8.48 -7.23 35.84
N TRP A 382 -8.24 -6.26 36.74
CA TRP A 382 -7.25 -6.40 37.81
C TRP A 382 -7.56 -7.56 38.76
N ARG A 383 -8.82 -7.69 39.21
CA ARG A 383 -9.24 -8.80 40.07
C ARG A 383 -9.06 -10.15 39.39
N PHE A 384 -9.39 -10.23 38.10
CA PHE A 384 -9.19 -11.44 37.31
C PHE A 384 -7.70 -11.78 37.16
N PHE A 385 -6.88 -10.76 36.89
CA PHE A 385 -5.43 -10.87 36.80
C PHE A 385 -4.80 -11.36 38.12
N GLN A 386 -5.21 -10.80 39.28
CA GLN A 386 -4.78 -11.28 40.60
C GLN A 386 -5.15 -12.75 40.81
N LYS A 387 -6.39 -13.14 40.46
CA LYS A 387 -6.85 -14.53 40.58
C LYS A 387 -6.02 -15.49 39.73
N LYS A 388 -5.73 -15.13 38.47
CA LYS A 388 -4.91 -15.95 37.55
C LYS A 388 -3.46 -16.06 38.00
N THR A 389 -2.96 -15.08 38.76
CA THR A 389 -1.55 -15.00 39.18
C THR A 389 -1.28 -15.40 40.64
N GLU A 390 -2.32 -15.73 41.42
CA GLU A 390 -2.24 -15.99 42.87
C GLU A 390 -1.27 -17.13 43.22
N ASN A 391 -1.29 -18.22 42.43
CA ASN A 391 -0.58 -19.46 42.73
C ASN A 391 0.60 -19.74 41.79
N LEU A 392 1.12 -18.72 41.11
CA LEU A 392 2.25 -18.91 40.20
C LEU A 392 3.51 -19.29 40.96
N LYS A 393 4.26 -20.26 40.43
CA LYS A 393 5.59 -20.61 40.93
C LYS A 393 6.65 -19.69 40.31
N ASN A 394 6.51 -19.42 39.02
CA ASN A 394 7.32 -18.47 38.27
C ASN A 394 6.47 -17.26 37.85
N TYR A 395 6.99 -16.05 38.10
CA TYR A 395 6.35 -14.78 37.76
C TYR A 395 6.99 -14.09 36.55
N ASP A 396 7.92 -14.76 35.88
CA ASP A 396 8.52 -14.28 34.64
C ASP A 396 7.45 -14.02 33.59
N ALA A 397 7.50 -12.83 33.02
CA ALA A 397 6.58 -12.40 31.98
C ALA A 397 7.28 -11.43 31.03
N TYR A 398 6.66 -11.14 29.91
CA TYR A 398 7.15 -10.09 29.02
C TYR A 398 6.01 -9.37 28.33
N PHE A 399 6.26 -8.09 28.03
CA PHE A 399 5.49 -7.37 27.03
C PHE A 399 6.10 -7.60 25.66
N ASP A 400 5.24 -7.82 24.67
CA ASP A 400 5.60 -7.79 23.26
C ASP A 400 4.74 -6.72 22.59
N GLN A 401 5.39 -5.64 22.18
CA GLN A 401 4.77 -4.45 21.63
C GLN A 401 5.12 -4.35 20.16
N CYS A 402 4.10 -4.06 19.35
CA CYS A 402 4.26 -3.73 17.96
C CYS A 402 3.69 -2.35 17.70
N ILE A 403 4.54 -1.47 17.17
CA ILE A 403 4.17 -0.12 16.75
C ILE A 403 4.23 -0.07 15.22
N ALA A 404 3.12 0.28 14.59
CA ALA A 404 3.07 0.52 13.16
C ALA A 404 2.88 2.01 12.90
N ILE A 405 3.74 2.62 12.08
CA ILE A 405 3.55 3.96 11.57
C ILE A 405 3.25 3.87 10.07
N VAL A 406 2.14 4.47 9.65
CA VAL A 406 1.63 4.41 8.27
C VAL A 406 1.37 5.83 7.76
N ALA A 407 1.85 6.11 6.56
CA ALA A 407 1.57 7.34 5.85
C ALA A 407 0.39 7.16 4.86
N PRO A 408 -0.30 8.26 4.48
CA PRO A 408 -1.38 8.21 3.50
C PRO A 408 -0.94 7.62 2.15
N SER A 409 0.34 7.78 1.81
CA SER A 409 1.01 7.18 0.64
C SER A 409 0.97 5.64 0.62
N GLY A 410 0.61 5.01 1.74
CA GLY A 410 0.69 3.57 1.98
C GLY A 410 2.10 3.09 2.36
N ASP A 411 3.09 3.98 2.45
CA ASP A 411 4.37 3.66 3.07
C ASP A 411 4.18 3.43 4.56
N TYR A 412 4.92 2.48 5.11
CA TYR A 412 4.81 2.12 6.51
C TYR A 412 6.11 1.60 7.08
N LYS A 413 6.16 1.54 8.41
CA LYS A 413 7.22 0.90 9.18
C LYS A 413 6.62 0.24 10.40
N VAL A 414 7.17 -0.92 10.73
CA VAL A 414 6.81 -1.68 11.93
C VAL A 414 8.02 -1.70 12.85
N ILE A 415 7.79 -1.45 14.13
CA ILE A 415 8.79 -1.46 15.19
C ILE A 415 8.32 -2.48 16.23
N HIS A 416 9.13 -3.52 16.46
CA HIS A 416 8.87 -4.53 17.48
C HIS A 416 9.72 -4.24 18.71
N ASN A 417 9.10 -4.23 19.88
CA ASN A 417 9.77 -4.03 21.15
C ASN A 417 9.35 -5.12 22.14
N LYS A 418 10.31 -5.93 22.58
CA LYS A 418 10.08 -6.96 23.58
C LYS A 418 10.74 -6.57 24.90
N THR A 419 9.92 -6.42 25.95
CA THR A 419 10.38 -6.07 27.29
C THR A 419 10.23 -7.26 28.23
N GLU A 420 11.33 -7.94 28.53
CA GLU A 420 11.38 -9.02 29.53
C GLU A 420 11.32 -8.45 30.96
N GLY A 421 10.65 -9.18 31.85
CA GLY A 421 10.47 -8.78 33.23
C GLY A 421 9.81 -9.87 34.08
N TYR A 422 9.23 -9.44 35.19
CA TYR A 422 8.48 -10.31 36.08
C TYR A 422 7.37 -9.53 36.77
N LEU A 423 6.37 -10.26 37.27
CA LEU A 423 5.32 -9.70 38.09
C LEU A 423 5.76 -9.63 39.56
N ASN A 424 5.76 -8.43 40.13
CA ASN A 424 6.12 -8.20 41.52
C ASN A 424 5.00 -8.71 42.45
N ARG A 425 5.33 -9.70 43.29
CA ARG A 425 4.40 -10.38 44.19
C ARG A 425 3.75 -9.46 45.23
N GLU A 426 4.48 -8.48 45.71
CA GLU A 426 3.95 -7.55 46.71
C GLU A 426 3.01 -6.54 46.06
N LYS A 427 3.35 -6.04 44.86
CA LYS A 427 2.48 -5.13 44.09
C LYS A 427 1.19 -5.82 43.63
N LEU A 428 1.26 -7.11 43.28
CA LEU A 428 0.06 -7.90 42.95
C LEU A 428 -0.96 -8.01 44.09
N LYS A 429 -0.55 -7.87 45.36
CA LYS A 429 -1.46 -7.94 46.52
C LYS A 429 -2.15 -6.62 46.82
N LEU A 430 -1.68 -5.52 46.24
CA LEU A 430 -2.24 -4.19 46.45
C LEU A 430 -3.59 -4.05 45.72
N PRO A 431 -4.50 -3.18 46.21
CA PRO A 431 -5.68 -2.81 45.44
C PRO A 431 -5.27 -2.15 44.12
N TYR A 432 -6.16 -2.22 43.13
CA TYR A 432 -5.95 -1.55 41.84
C TYR A 432 -5.67 -0.05 42.07
N ASN A 433 -4.58 0.44 41.47
CA ASN A 433 -4.08 1.79 41.70
C ASN A 433 -4.74 2.86 40.82
N GLY A 434 -5.75 2.50 40.01
CA GLY A 434 -6.40 3.42 39.07
C GLY A 434 -5.66 3.60 37.74
N SER A 435 -4.56 2.89 37.50
CA SER A 435 -3.75 2.99 36.26
C SER A 435 -4.50 2.50 35.03
N ALA A 436 -4.50 3.27 33.95
CA ALA A 436 -5.14 2.84 32.69
C ALA A 436 -4.53 1.55 32.09
N TYR A 437 -3.39 1.10 32.62
CA TYR A 437 -2.77 -0.19 32.35
C TYR A 437 -2.60 -1.01 33.64
N PRO A 438 -3.61 -1.81 34.05
CA PRO A 438 -3.57 -2.54 35.31
C PRO A 438 -2.32 -3.42 35.46
N ILE A 439 -1.90 -4.13 34.41
CA ILE A 439 -0.69 -4.97 34.45
C ILE A 439 0.57 -4.14 34.72
N GLY A 440 0.62 -2.91 34.19
CA GLY A 440 1.72 -1.97 34.42
C GLY A 440 1.93 -1.64 35.89
N ALA A 441 0.90 -1.78 36.74
CA ALA A 441 1.00 -1.56 38.18
C ALA A 441 1.84 -2.63 38.91
N ALA A 442 1.99 -3.84 38.35
CA ALA A 442 2.72 -4.94 38.97
C ALA A 442 3.89 -5.49 38.14
N PHE A 443 3.98 -5.17 36.85
CA PHE A 443 5.08 -5.62 36.01
C PHE A 443 6.33 -4.76 36.18
N GLU A 444 7.46 -5.41 36.48
CA GLU A 444 8.78 -4.80 36.54
C GLU A 444 9.65 -5.36 35.41
N ALA A 445 10.14 -4.47 34.55
CA ALA A 445 11.08 -4.86 33.51
C ALA A 445 12.45 -5.17 34.13
N SER A 446 13.08 -6.26 33.71
CA SER A 446 14.36 -6.76 34.27
C SER A 446 15.48 -5.73 34.21
N VAL A 447 15.39 -4.83 33.24
CA VAL A 447 16.39 -3.79 32.94
C VAL A 447 16.23 -2.50 33.75
N ARG A 448 15.14 -2.35 34.53
CA ARG A 448 14.88 -1.08 35.25
C ARG A 448 14.36 -1.20 36.69
N ALA A 449 14.13 -2.41 37.22
CA ALA A 449 13.72 -2.68 38.62
C ALA A 449 12.57 -1.78 39.16
N LYS A 450 11.79 -1.20 38.25
CA LYS A 450 10.68 -0.26 38.47
C LYS A 450 9.57 -0.62 37.49
N THR A 451 8.33 -0.31 37.85
CA THR A 451 7.19 -0.38 36.92
C THR A 451 7.23 0.77 35.92
N TRP A 452 6.47 0.69 34.83
CA TRP A 452 6.35 1.82 33.88
C TRP A 452 5.78 3.08 34.53
N ASP A 453 4.83 2.88 35.44
CA ASP A 453 4.16 3.97 36.19
C ASP A 453 5.09 4.67 37.20
N GLU A 454 6.18 4.03 37.62
CA GLU A 454 7.19 4.58 38.54
C GLU A 454 8.29 5.39 37.82
N MET A 455 8.32 5.39 36.48
CA MET A 455 9.32 6.11 35.71
C MET A 455 8.91 7.56 35.47
N THR A 456 9.89 8.46 35.54
CA THR A 456 9.76 9.83 35.03
C THR A 456 9.73 9.86 33.51
N ASP A 457 9.15 10.91 32.92
CA ASP A 457 9.12 11.09 31.45
C ASP A 457 10.52 11.04 30.82
N LYS A 458 11.54 11.55 31.53
CA LYS A 458 12.94 11.47 31.10
C LYS A 458 13.43 10.02 31.03
N GLU A 459 13.19 9.23 32.08
CA GLU A 459 13.57 7.81 32.10
C GLU A 459 12.84 7.05 30.98
N LYS A 460 11.55 7.35 30.72
CA LYS A 460 10.78 6.73 29.64
C LYS A 460 11.36 7.06 28.26
N ARG A 461 11.71 8.33 28.01
CA ARG A 461 12.39 8.76 26.78
C ARG A 461 13.73 8.07 26.57
N GLU A 462 14.53 7.96 27.63
CA GLU A 462 15.85 7.30 27.55
C GLU A 462 15.69 5.82 27.22
N PHE A 463 14.73 5.14 27.86
CA PHE A 463 14.43 3.72 27.65
C PHE A 463 14.02 3.41 26.20
N ASP A 464 13.08 4.19 25.63
CA ASP A 464 12.57 3.98 24.27
C ASP A 464 13.24 4.88 23.22
N SER A 465 14.41 5.43 23.53
CA SER A 465 15.12 6.39 22.67
C SER A 465 15.31 5.90 21.23
N TRP A 466 15.58 4.60 21.05
CA TRP A 466 15.73 3.99 19.73
C TRP A 466 14.40 3.93 18.95
N ILE A 467 13.26 3.68 19.61
CA ILE A 467 11.91 3.73 19.01
C ILE A 467 11.62 5.15 18.54
N ILE A 468 11.92 6.14 19.38
CA ILE A 468 11.73 7.57 19.08
C ILE A 468 12.49 7.94 17.81
N VAL A 469 13.77 7.57 17.70
CA VAL A 469 14.59 7.84 16.51
C VAL A 469 13.97 7.21 15.26
N GLU A 470 13.51 5.96 15.35
CA GLU A 470 12.95 5.24 14.21
C GLU A 470 11.61 5.81 13.74
N LEU A 471 10.79 6.33 14.66
CA LEU A 471 9.54 7.06 14.36
C LEU A 471 9.84 8.41 13.69
N LYS A 472 10.71 9.24 14.29
CA LYS A 472 11.07 10.56 13.75
C LYS A 472 11.67 10.44 12.35
N LYS A 473 12.59 9.49 12.15
CA LYS A 473 13.17 9.19 10.83
C LYS A 473 12.12 8.84 9.78
N PHE A 474 11.07 8.10 10.16
CA PHE A 474 9.97 7.80 9.24
C PHE A 474 9.18 9.07 8.92
N ILE A 475 8.75 9.82 9.95
CA ILE A 475 7.93 11.02 9.78
C ILE A 475 8.66 12.06 8.92
N ASP A 476 9.91 12.38 9.25
CA ASP A 476 10.70 13.38 8.53
C ASP A 476 10.93 12.99 7.07
N ARG A 477 11.14 11.70 6.79
CA ARG A 477 11.23 11.19 5.42
C ARG A 477 9.94 11.45 4.66
N GLU A 478 8.78 11.18 5.25
CA GLU A 478 7.49 11.39 4.58
C GLU A 478 7.16 12.87 4.38
N LEU A 479 7.52 13.74 5.32
CA LEU A 479 7.35 15.19 5.20
C LEU A 479 8.31 15.84 4.18
N SER A 480 9.38 15.15 3.80
CA SER A 480 10.37 15.64 2.83
C SER A 480 10.11 15.25 1.37
N LYS A 481 9.12 14.38 1.13
CA LYS A 481 8.72 13.93 -0.22
C LYS A 481 7.85 14.97 -0.91
#